data_AF-A0A5C8JXF2-F1
#
_entry.id   AF-A0A5C8JXF2-F1
#
_cell.length_a   1.000
_cell.length_b   1.000
_cell.length_c   1.000
_cell.angle_alpha   90.00
_cell.angle_beta   90.00
_cell.angle_gamma   90.00
#
_symmetry.space_group_name_H-M   'P 1'
#
loop_
_entity.id
_entity.type
_entity.pdbx_description
1 polymer ?
#
loop_
_entity_poly.entity_id
_entity_poly.type
_entity_poly.pdbx_seq_one_letter_code
_entity_poly.pdbx_strand_id
1 'polypeptide(L)'
;MNNPTDRSGAPGPPSPAEAVAHEVAHKPGNSRLLAMLVAAEHGILYLVSFALLALGVGILALMTLTVVQGDASGAEKIIVILEELLLVLIVLEIFVTVQTHLAGGRLHLEPFIIVGIIAIIRHILSVVVRLTIPVNPAESRQQLTELVIYTASAFMLVAALALARWSQRWPTRPPSGARRDSSASG
;
A
#
# COMPACT_ATOMS: atom_id res chain seq x y z
N MET A 1 -10.59 26.88 -81.53
CA MET A 1 -11.13 25.66 -80.89
C MET A 1 -11.18 25.94 -79.39
N ASN A 2 -12.36 26.27 -78.87
CA ASN A 2 -12.57 26.49 -77.43
C ASN A 2 -13.07 25.17 -76.82
N ASN A 3 -12.44 24.66 -75.76
CA ASN A 3 -13.02 23.60 -74.94
C ASN A 3 -13.32 24.14 -73.53
N PRO A 4 -14.60 24.12 -73.07
CA PRO A 4 -15.03 24.83 -71.87
C PRO A 4 -15.39 23.88 -70.72
N THR A 5 -14.43 23.35 -69.96
CA THR A 5 -14.74 22.68 -68.69
C THR A 5 -13.52 22.65 -67.78
N ASP A 6 -13.40 23.60 -66.86
CA ASP A 6 -13.12 23.20 -65.48
C ASP A 6 -13.68 24.27 -64.55
N ARG A 7 -14.98 24.10 -64.24
CA ARG A 7 -15.63 24.88 -63.21
C ARG A 7 -15.18 24.33 -61.87
N SER A 8 -14.59 25.22 -61.07
CA SER A 8 -14.77 25.23 -59.63
C SER A 8 -14.22 23.99 -58.92
N GLY A 9 -12.93 24.03 -58.60
CA GLY A 9 -12.32 23.22 -57.54
C GLY A 9 -12.98 23.54 -56.20
N ALA A 10 -14.14 22.92 -55.94
CA ALA A 10 -14.63 22.72 -54.60
C ALA A 10 -13.68 21.73 -53.92
N PRO A 11 -13.25 21.97 -52.66
CA PRO A 11 -12.44 21.00 -51.93
C PRO A 11 -13.21 19.66 -51.91
N GLY A 12 -12.58 18.60 -52.42
CA GLY A 12 -13.14 17.26 -52.33
C GLY A 12 -13.33 16.85 -50.86
N PRO A 13 -14.27 15.92 -50.56
CA PRO A 13 -14.40 15.39 -49.21
C PRO A 13 -13.05 14.80 -48.78
N PRO A 14 -12.61 15.06 -47.53
CA PRO A 14 -11.30 14.63 -47.05
C PRO A 14 -11.15 13.14 -47.27
N SER A 15 -9.97 12.73 -47.77
CA SER A 15 -9.66 11.32 -47.94
C SER A 15 -9.87 10.62 -46.60
N PRO A 16 -10.42 9.39 -46.56
CA PRO A 16 -10.57 8.64 -45.30
C PRO A 16 -9.27 8.64 -44.49
N ALA A 17 -8.11 8.57 -45.15
CA ALA A 17 -6.79 8.65 -44.53
C ALA A 17 -6.48 10.02 -43.88
N GLU A 18 -6.93 11.14 -44.46
CA GLU A 18 -6.79 12.48 -43.89
C GLU A 18 -7.81 12.72 -42.76
N ALA A 19 -9.01 12.16 -42.88
CA ALA A 19 -10.02 12.20 -41.82
C ALA A 19 -9.56 11.42 -40.57
N VAL A 20 -8.94 10.24 -40.73
CA VAL A 20 -8.37 9.51 -39.57
C VAL A 20 -7.13 10.22 -39.02
N ALA A 21 -6.32 10.86 -39.87
CA ALA A 21 -5.16 11.63 -39.41
C ALA A 21 -5.57 12.86 -38.57
N HIS A 22 -6.73 13.47 -38.87
CA HIS A 22 -7.26 14.61 -38.13
C HIS A 22 -8.04 14.21 -36.86
N GLU A 23 -8.52 12.96 -36.74
CA GLU A 23 -9.20 12.44 -35.55
C GLU A 23 -8.21 11.95 -34.46
N VAL A 24 -6.97 11.61 -34.87
CA VAL A 24 -5.87 11.29 -33.95
C VAL A 24 -5.21 12.56 -33.36
N ALA A 25 -5.57 13.73 -33.86
CA ALA A 25 -5.07 15.01 -33.37
C ALA A 25 -5.95 15.57 -32.24
N HIS A 26 -5.42 15.47 -31.01
CA HIS A 26 -5.68 16.36 -29.87
C HIS A 26 -6.90 16.11 -28.94
N LYS A 27 -6.58 15.54 -27.77
CA LYS A 27 -7.08 16.03 -26.48
C LYS A 27 -5.92 16.42 -25.53
N PRO A 28 -5.32 17.62 -25.67
CA PRO A 28 -4.13 18.05 -24.92
C PRO A 28 -4.49 18.86 -23.65
N GLY A 29 -5.57 18.51 -22.95
CA GLY A 29 -6.01 19.26 -21.75
C GLY A 29 -5.50 18.71 -20.41
N ASN A 30 -5.14 17.41 -20.35
CA ASN A 30 -4.90 16.72 -19.08
C ASN A 30 -3.44 16.30 -18.83
N SER A 31 -2.53 16.51 -19.79
CA SER A 31 -1.13 16.05 -19.68
C SER A 31 -0.36 16.76 -18.56
N ARG A 32 -0.62 18.06 -18.33
CA ARG A 32 0.00 18.80 -17.22
C ARG A 32 -0.51 18.38 -15.85
N LEU A 33 -1.81 18.09 -15.73
CA LEU A 33 -2.40 17.61 -14.49
C LEU A 33 -1.92 16.18 -14.18
N LEU A 34 -1.85 15.31 -15.19
CA LEU A 34 -1.28 13.98 -15.05
C LEU A 34 0.21 14.04 -14.68
N ALA A 35 0.99 14.93 -15.31
CA ALA A 35 2.40 15.10 -14.98
C ALA A 35 2.60 15.64 -13.54
N MET A 36 1.76 16.58 -13.10
CA MET A 36 1.77 17.08 -11.72
C MET A 36 1.37 16.00 -10.71
N LEU A 37 0.36 15.18 -11.03
CA LEU A 37 -0.05 14.06 -10.17
C LEU A 37 1.07 13.03 -10.04
N VAL A 38 1.73 12.67 -11.15
CA VAL A 38 2.86 11.73 -11.13
C VAL A 38 4.05 12.30 -10.38
N ALA A 39 4.36 13.60 -10.55
CA ALA A 39 5.44 14.25 -9.81
C ALA A 39 5.14 14.32 -8.29
N ALA A 40 3.89 14.62 -7.93
CA ALA A 40 3.44 14.61 -6.54
C ALA A 40 3.48 13.21 -5.93
N GLU A 41 3.03 12.19 -6.66
CA GLU A 41 3.11 10.78 -6.27
C GLU A 41 4.56 10.37 -5.95
N HIS A 42 5.50 10.62 -6.87
CA HIS A 42 6.91 10.31 -6.67
C HIS A 42 7.50 11.09 -5.48
N GLY A 43 7.14 12.37 -5.33
CA GLY A 43 7.60 13.20 -4.21
C GLY A 43 7.13 12.68 -2.85
N ILE A 44 5.84 12.33 -2.75
CA ILE A 44 5.26 11.76 -1.52
C ILE A 44 5.91 10.40 -1.20
N LEU A 45 6.07 9.54 -2.20
CA LEU A 45 6.65 8.22 -2.03
C LEU A 45 8.12 8.30 -1.56
N TYR A 46 8.93 9.18 -2.15
CA TYR A 46 10.30 9.42 -1.68
C TYR A 46 10.33 9.93 -0.23
N LEU A 47 9.45 10.86 0.12
CA LEU A 47 9.35 11.39 1.47
C LEU A 47 9.00 10.28 2.47
N VAL A 48 8.03 9.43 2.13
CA VAL A 48 7.62 8.29 2.97
C VAL A 48 8.76 7.28 3.11
N SER A 49 9.43 6.91 2.02
CA SER A 49 10.60 6.01 2.06
C SER A 49 11.71 6.56 2.95
N PHE A 50 12.03 7.84 2.83
CA PHE A 50 13.03 8.50 3.67
C PHE A 50 12.61 8.51 5.14
N ALA A 51 11.36 8.84 5.44
CA ALA A 51 10.83 8.86 6.80
C ALA A 51 10.85 7.47 7.45
N LEU A 52 10.46 6.43 6.72
CA LEU A 52 10.53 5.04 7.20
C LEU A 52 11.96 4.61 7.48
N LEU A 53 12.90 4.94 6.59
CA LEU A 53 14.30 4.60 6.79
C LEU A 53 14.88 5.33 8.01
N ALA A 54 14.61 6.62 8.15
CA ALA A 54 15.01 7.40 9.32
C ALA A 54 14.41 6.85 10.62
N LEU A 55 13.13 6.45 10.60
CA LEU A 55 12.46 5.84 11.74
C LEU A 55 13.12 4.51 12.14
N GLY A 56 13.39 3.62 11.18
CA GLY A 56 14.03 2.34 11.46
C GLY A 56 15.43 2.51 12.06
N VAL A 57 16.22 3.44 11.51
CA VAL A 57 17.54 3.79 12.06
C VAL A 57 17.41 4.41 13.46
N GLY A 58 16.44 5.31 13.68
CA GLY A 58 16.20 5.93 14.98
C GLY A 58 15.84 4.91 16.06
N ILE A 59 14.99 3.94 15.74
CA ILE A 59 14.65 2.84 16.65
C ILE A 59 15.90 2.02 16.99
N LEU A 60 16.71 1.61 16.01
CA LEU A 60 17.94 0.87 16.28
C LEU A 60 18.95 1.66 17.13
N ALA A 61 19.05 2.96 16.90
CA ALA A 61 19.92 3.83 17.70
C ALA A 61 19.43 3.92 19.16
N LEU A 62 18.13 4.09 19.38
CA LEU A 62 17.56 4.09 20.72
C LEU A 62 17.71 2.73 21.41
N MET A 63 17.43 1.63 20.69
CA MET A 63 17.62 0.26 21.17
C MET A 63 19.04 0.01 21.68
N THR A 64 20.03 0.42 20.89
CA THR A 64 21.44 0.22 21.26
C THR A 64 21.82 1.05 22.47
N LEU A 65 21.33 2.29 22.58
CA LEU A 65 21.55 3.13 23.76
C LEU A 65 20.90 2.54 25.02
N THR A 66 19.65 2.09 24.94
CA THR A 66 18.93 1.51 26.08
C THR A 66 19.57 0.21 26.57
N VAL A 67 20.00 -0.65 25.65
CA VAL A 67 20.63 -1.94 25.97
C VAL A 67 22.03 -1.77 26.57
N VAL A 68 22.82 -0.82 26.05
CA VAL A 68 24.19 -0.54 26.52
C VAL A 68 24.18 0.15 27.88
N GLN A 69 23.27 1.10 28.09
CA GLN A 69 23.22 1.89 29.32
C GLN A 69 22.35 1.27 30.42
N GLY A 70 21.47 0.32 30.08
CA GLY A 70 20.53 -0.28 31.03
C GLY A 70 21.14 -1.39 31.88
N ASP A 71 20.76 -1.44 33.16
CA ASP A 71 21.17 -2.46 34.14
C ASP A 71 20.30 -3.73 34.13
N ALA A 72 19.46 -3.91 33.10
CA ALA A 72 18.54 -5.04 33.01
C ALA A 72 19.25 -6.40 32.96
N SER A 73 18.58 -7.44 33.48
CA SER A 73 19.08 -8.81 33.41
C SER A 73 19.22 -9.30 31.96
N GLY A 74 20.12 -10.26 31.71
CA GLY A 74 20.41 -10.72 30.34
C GLY A 74 19.19 -11.27 29.59
N ALA A 75 18.27 -11.96 30.27
CA ALA A 75 17.06 -12.50 29.66
C ALA A 75 16.07 -11.38 29.26
N GLU A 76 15.96 -10.35 30.09
CA GLU A 76 15.04 -9.22 29.87
C GLU A 76 15.55 -8.30 28.76
N LYS A 77 16.87 -8.11 28.67
CA LYS A 77 17.51 -7.44 27.52
C LYS A 77 17.20 -8.14 26.20
N ILE A 78 17.19 -9.48 26.17
CA ILE A 78 16.88 -10.24 24.95
C ILE A 78 15.44 -10.01 24.50
N ILE A 79 14.47 -9.93 25.42
CA ILE A 79 13.07 -9.66 25.09
C ILE A 79 12.94 -8.28 24.45
N VAL A 80 13.50 -7.26 25.11
CA VAL A 80 13.46 -5.88 24.62
C VAL A 80 14.09 -5.78 23.22
N ILE A 81 15.25 -6.40 23.02
CA ILE A 81 15.93 -6.45 21.71
C ILE A 81 15.04 -7.13 20.67
N LEU A 82 14.45 -8.28 20.96
CA LEU A 82 13.60 -8.99 20.01
C LEU A 82 12.35 -8.18 19.63
N GLU A 83 11.72 -7.51 20.59
CA GLU A 83 10.57 -6.66 20.34
C GLU A 83 10.93 -5.45 19.46
N GLU A 84 12.05 -4.79 19.75
CA GLU A 84 12.54 -3.65 18.97
C GLU A 84 13.03 -4.07 17.58
N LEU A 85 13.70 -5.22 17.44
CA LEU A 85 14.09 -5.78 16.15
C LEU A 85 12.87 -6.18 15.32
N LEU A 86 11.85 -6.79 15.92
CA LEU A 86 10.59 -7.08 15.24
C LEU A 86 9.91 -5.80 14.76
N LEU A 87 9.97 -4.72 15.54
CA LEU A 87 9.49 -3.39 15.15
C LEU A 87 10.28 -2.82 13.96
N VAL A 88 11.61 -2.90 13.99
CA VAL A 88 12.47 -2.47 12.86
C VAL A 88 12.16 -3.28 11.60
N LEU A 89 11.92 -4.58 11.74
CA LEU A 89 11.47 -5.42 10.63
C LEU A 89 10.10 -4.98 10.09
N ILE A 90 9.19 -4.42 10.91
CA ILE A 90 7.96 -3.75 10.41
C ILE A 90 8.30 -2.63 9.46
N VAL A 91 9.14 -1.74 9.96
CA VAL A 91 9.47 -0.50 9.26
C VAL A 91 10.19 -0.82 7.96
N LEU A 92 11.11 -1.77 7.99
CA LEU A 92 11.83 -2.25 6.81
C LEU A 92 10.89 -2.94 5.81
N GLU A 93 9.95 -3.75 6.30
CA GLU A 93 8.96 -4.40 5.43
C GLU A 93 8.09 -3.38 4.70
N ILE A 94 7.60 -2.37 5.43
CA ILE A 94 6.83 -1.28 4.83
C ILE A 94 7.71 -0.51 3.85
N PHE A 95 8.98 -0.25 4.18
CA PHE A 95 9.91 0.42 3.26
C PHE A 95 10.07 -0.37 1.94
N VAL A 96 10.33 -1.68 2.00
CA VAL A 96 10.46 -2.52 0.79
C VAL A 96 9.15 -2.55 -0.01
N THR A 97 8.01 -2.58 0.69
CA THR A 97 6.68 -2.48 0.08
C THR A 97 6.49 -1.17 -0.68
N VAL A 98 6.85 -0.05 -0.04
CA VAL A 98 6.78 1.27 -0.67
C VAL A 98 7.70 1.30 -1.89
N GLN A 99 8.95 0.83 -1.78
CA GLN A 99 9.90 0.75 -2.90
C GLN A 99 9.40 -0.11 -4.07
N THR A 100 8.75 -1.24 -3.79
CA THR A 100 8.15 -2.09 -4.84
C THR A 100 6.92 -1.44 -5.47
N HIS A 101 6.17 -0.62 -4.73
CA HIS A 101 5.12 0.22 -5.29
C HIS A 101 5.67 1.34 -6.19
N LEU A 102 6.79 1.99 -5.82
CA LEU A 102 7.47 2.96 -6.70
C LEU A 102 7.83 2.33 -8.06
N ALA A 103 8.19 1.04 -8.10
CA ALA A 103 8.63 0.37 -9.31
C ALA A 103 7.49 -0.02 -10.26
N GLY A 104 6.25 -0.11 -9.76
CA GLY A 104 5.10 -0.54 -10.55
C GLY A 104 3.89 0.34 -10.26
N GLY A 105 3.75 1.46 -10.98
CA GLY A 105 2.70 2.48 -10.83
C GLY A 105 1.24 2.06 -11.09
N ARG A 106 0.88 0.81 -10.80
CA ARG A 106 -0.49 0.30 -10.77
C ARG A 106 -0.70 -0.46 -9.47
N LEU A 107 -1.82 -0.20 -8.80
CA LEU A 107 -2.29 -0.89 -7.60
C LEU A 107 -2.57 -2.37 -7.93
N HIS A 108 -1.53 -3.17 -8.02
CA HIS A 108 -1.64 -4.62 -8.12
C HIS A 108 -2.00 -5.14 -6.73
N LEU A 109 -3.07 -5.93 -6.65
CA LEU A 109 -3.50 -6.53 -5.37
C LEU A 109 -2.44 -7.49 -4.82
N GLU A 110 -1.61 -8.07 -5.68
CA GLU A 110 -0.59 -9.05 -5.36
C GLU A 110 0.46 -8.54 -4.34
N PRO A 111 1.16 -7.41 -4.57
CA PRO A 111 2.07 -6.84 -3.56
C PRO A 111 1.35 -6.47 -2.26
N PHE A 112 0.10 -5.99 -2.31
CA PHE A 112 -0.64 -5.66 -1.09
C PHE A 112 -0.99 -6.90 -0.24
N ILE A 113 -1.27 -8.04 -0.87
CA ILE A 113 -1.55 -9.32 -0.19
C ILE A 113 -0.30 -9.87 0.50
N ILE A 114 0.86 -9.80 -0.16
CA ILE A 114 2.15 -10.26 0.39
C ILE A 114 2.45 -9.53 1.71
N VAL A 115 2.25 -8.22 1.72
CA VAL A 115 2.44 -7.38 2.92
C VAL A 115 1.47 -7.76 4.03
N GLY A 116 0.23 -8.14 3.67
CA GLY A 116 -0.75 -8.65 4.63
C GLY A 116 -0.31 -9.95 5.30
N ILE A 117 0.27 -10.88 4.54
CA ILE A 117 0.80 -12.14 5.06
C ILE A 117 1.99 -11.87 5.99
N ILE A 118 2.92 -11.00 5.58
CA ILE A 118 4.12 -10.69 6.39
C ILE A 118 3.73 -9.98 7.68
N ALA A 119 2.72 -9.09 7.65
CA ALA A 119 2.17 -8.48 8.86
C ALA A 119 1.61 -9.52 9.86
N ILE A 120 0.96 -10.58 9.36
CA ILE A 120 0.45 -11.69 10.19
C ILE A 120 1.60 -12.52 10.77
N ILE A 121 2.58 -12.91 9.95
CA ILE A 121 3.75 -13.70 10.39
C ILE A 121 4.49 -12.99 11.50
N ARG A 122 4.80 -11.71 11.29
CA ARG A 122 5.47 -10.90 12.31
C ARG A 122 4.69 -10.84 13.62
N HIS A 123 3.37 -10.67 13.53
CA HIS A 123 2.52 -10.63 14.72
C HIS A 123 2.60 -11.95 15.50
N ILE A 124 2.56 -13.09 14.81
CA ILE A 124 2.75 -14.41 15.42
C ILE A 124 4.13 -14.50 16.10
N LEU A 125 5.21 -14.08 15.44
CA LEU A 125 6.56 -14.10 16.03
C LEU A 125 6.65 -13.26 17.30
N SER A 126 6.03 -12.07 17.33
CA SER A 126 5.99 -11.24 18.54
C SER A 126 5.25 -11.92 19.69
N VAL A 127 4.12 -12.57 19.40
CA VAL A 127 3.36 -13.32 20.41
C VAL A 127 4.18 -14.50 20.95
N VAL A 128 4.89 -15.23 20.09
CA VAL A 128 5.73 -16.37 20.50
C VAL A 128 6.87 -15.92 21.43
N VAL A 129 7.58 -14.84 21.09
CA VAL A 129 8.69 -14.31 21.92
C VAL A 129 8.22 -14.00 23.34
N ARG A 130 7.03 -13.41 23.49
CA ARG A 130 6.46 -13.06 24.79
C ARG A 130 6.04 -14.28 25.63
N LEU A 131 5.74 -15.42 24.98
CA LEU A 131 5.28 -16.63 25.67
C LEU A 131 6.42 -17.56 26.11
N THR A 132 7.60 -17.46 25.50
CA THR A 132 8.69 -18.44 25.71
C THR A 132 9.57 -18.17 26.95
N ILE A 133 9.55 -16.97 27.54
CA ILE A 133 10.51 -16.61 28.59
C ILE A 133 9.79 -16.33 29.93
N PRO A 134 10.00 -17.16 30.97
CA PRO A 134 9.37 -16.99 32.28
C PRO A 134 10.02 -15.84 33.07
N VAL A 135 9.21 -14.85 33.47
CA VAL A 135 9.64 -13.72 34.31
C VAL A 135 9.34 -14.02 35.79
N ASN A 136 10.26 -13.67 36.69
CA ASN A 136 10.30 -14.00 38.12
C ASN A 136 8.96 -13.78 38.88
N PRO A 137 8.48 -14.66 39.78
CA PRO A 137 7.06 -14.75 40.16
C PRO A 137 6.43 -13.58 40.95
N ALA A 138 7.21 -12.71 41.61
CA ALA A 138 6.67 -11.67 42.50
C ALA A 138 6.52 -10.28 41.82
N GLU A 139 7.58 -9.77 41.17
CA GLU A 139 7.49 -8.60 40.27
C GLU A 139 6.79 -8.94 38.95
N SER A 140 6.77 -10.23 38.57
CA SER A 140 6.04 -10.75 37.42
C SER A 140 4.62 -10.25 37.36
N ARG A 141 3.85 -10.27 38.46
CA ARG A 141 2.40 -10.12 38.30
C ARG A 141 2.01 -8.75 37.76
N GLN A 142 2.69 -7.69 38.19
CA GLN A 142 2.40 -6.33 37.72
C GLN A 142 2.96 -6.10 36.32
N GLN A 143 4.21 -6.50 36.06
CA GLN A 143 4.81 -6.42 34.72
C GLN A 143 4.12 -7.34 33.70
N LEU A 144 3.69 -8.53 34.07
CA LEU A 144 2.89 -9.45 33.24
C LEU A 144 1.55 -8.82 32.89
N THR A 145 0.91 -8.12 33.83
CA THR A 145 -0.38 -7.47 33.55
C THR A 145 -0.19 -6.33 32.55
N GLU A 146 0.86 -5.52 32.74
CA GLU A 146 1.22 -4.42 31.85
C GLU A 146 1.63 -4.92 30.45
N LEU A 147 2.44 -5.98 30.41
CA LEU A 147 2.84 -6.67 29.18
C LEU A 147 1.65 -7.28 28.44
N VAL A 148 0.72 -7.92 29.17
CA VAL A 148 -0.51 -8.49 28.60
C VAL A 148 -1.39 -7.39 28.02
N ILE A 149 -1.49 -6.23 28.66
CA ILE A 149 -2.26 -5.09 28.15
C ILE A 149 -1.64 -4.57 26.84
N TYR A 150 -0.31 -4.35 26.81
CA TYR A 150 0.36 -3.92 25.59
C TYR A 150 0.23 -4.95 24.47
N THR A 151 0.39 -6.23 24.77
CA THR A 151 0.26 -7.32 23.80
C THR A 151 -1.18 -7.47 23.28
N ALA A 152 -2.17 -7.39 24.17
CA ALA A 152 -3.57 -7.47 23.81
C ALA A 152 -4.00 -6.27 22.95
N SER A 153 -3.49 -5.07 23.25
CA SER A 153 -3.77 -3.87 22.44
C SER A 153 -3.19 -3.99 21.03
N ALA A 154 -1.95 -4.47 20.90
CA ALA A 154 -1.33 -4.73 19.60
C ALA A 154 -2.09 -5.83 18.83
N PHE A 155 -2.49 -6.90 19.51
CA PHE A 155 -3.31 -7.99 18.93
C PHE A 155 -4.66 -7.47 18.44
N MET A 156 -5.34 -6.64 19.23
CA MET A 156 -6.62 -6.04 18.88
C MET A 156 -6.51 -5.15 17.64
N LEU A 157 -5.45 -4.35 17.54
CA LEU A 157 -5.19 -3.51 16.36
C LEU A 157 -4.92 -4.33 15.10
N VAL A 158 -4.14 -5.41 15.22
CA VAL A 158 -3.87 -6.33 14.10
C VAL A 158 -5.16 -7.04 13.67
N ALA A 159 -5.97 -7.51 14.61
CA ALA A 159 -7.25 -8.16 14.34
C ALA A 159 -8.24 -7.19 13.67
N ALA A 160 -8.35 -5.96 14.16
CA ALA A 160 -9.19 -4.92 13.56
C ALA A 160 -8.77 -4.61 12.11
N LEU A 161 -7.46 -4.47 11.86
CA LEU A 161 -6.93 -4.24 10.52
C LEU A 161 -7.15 -5.44 9.60
N ALA A 162 -6.95 -6.66 10.09
CA ALA A 162 -7.21 -7.88 9.34
C ALA A 162 -8.70 -7.98 8.94
N LEU A 163 -9.60 -7.70 9.88
CA LEU A 163 -11.05 -7.74 9.66
C LEU A 163 -11.51 -6.66 8.68
N ALA A 164 -11.00 -5.42 8.81
CA ALA A 164 -11.29 -4.33 7.89
C ALA A 164 -10.85 -4.68 6.45
N ARG A 165 -9.68 -5.31 6.30
CA ARG A 165 -9.19 -5.76 4.99
C ARG A 165 -9.97 -6.95 4.43
N TRP A 166 -10.59 -7.77 5.29
CA TRP A 166 -11.41 -8.88 4.85
C TRP A 166 -12.81 -8.42 4.40
N SER A 167 -13.37 -7.43 5.09
CA SER A 167 -14.68 -6.84 4.78
C SER A 167 -14.71 -6.16 3.41
N GLN A 168 -13.62 -5.50 3.00
CA GLN A 168 -13.55 -4.87 1.67
C GLN A 168 -13.46 -5.86 0.49
N ARG A 169 -13.46 -7.17 0.76
CA ARG A 169 -13.49 -8.22 -0.28
C ARG A 169 -14.89 -8.70 -0.64
N TRP A 170 -15.95 -8.11 -0.11
CA TRP A 170 -17.33 -8.51 -0.41
C TRP A 170 -17.88 -7.61 -1.52
N PRO A 171 -17.80 -8.01 -2.82
CA PRO A 171 -18.50 -7.31 -3.87
C PRO A 171 -20.01 -7.43 -3.62
N THR A 172 -20.67 -6.31 -3.37
CA THR A 172 -22.14 -6.20 -3.47
C THR A 172 -22.53 -6.69 -4.86
N ARG A 173 -23.13 -7.87 -4.93
CA ARG A 173 -23.67 -8.44 -6.18
C ARG A 173 -24.58 -7.40 -6.81
N PRO A 174 -24.35 -6.99 -8.07
CA PRO A 174 -25.32 -6.13 -8.76
C PRO A 174 -26.64 -6.89 -8.88
N PRO A 175 -27.79 -6.24 -8.64
CA PRO A 175 -29.09 -6.89 -8.80
C PRO A 175 -29.24 -7.38 -10.25
N SER A 176 -29.28 -8.70 -10.39
CA SER A 176 -29.63 -9.39 -11.63
C SER A 176 -31.11 -9.15 -11.92
N GLY A 177 -31.43 -8.26 -12.87
CA GLY A 177 -32.82 -8.10 -13.30
C GLY A 177 -33.18 -6.84 -14.06
N ALA A 178 -32.36 -6.39 -15.01
CA ALA A 178 -32.79 -5.42 -16.02
C ALA A 178 -32.52 -5.99 -17.42
N ARG A 179 -33.36 -6.95 -17.85
CA ARG A 179 -33.58 -7.26 -19.27
C ARG A 179 -34.84 -8.11 -19.47
N ARG A 180 -35.95 -7.46 -19.82
CA ARG A 180 -36.86 -7.90 -20.91
C ARG A 180 -37.98 -6.87 -21.13
N ASP A 181 -37.56 -5.77 -21.68
CA ASP A 181 -38.36 -4.83 -22.45
C ASP A 181 -37.94 -5.01 -23.90
N SER A 182 -38.55 -6.00 -24.58
CA SER A 182 -38.58 -6.13 -26.04
C SER A 182 -39.49 -7.30 -26.44
N SER A 183 -40.80 -7.10 -26.23
CA SER A 183 -41.85 -7.70 -27.06
C SER A 183 -42.88 -6.61 -27.35
N ALA A 184 -42.43 -5.57 -28.06
CA ALA A 184 -43.30 -4.78 -28.89
C ALA A 184 -43.38 -5.48 -30.25
N SER A 185 -44.61 -5.52 -30.79
CA SER A 185 -44.89 -5.50 -32.23
C SER A 185 -44.70 -6.82 -33.00
N GLY A 186 -45.83 -7.47 -33.23
CA GLY A 186 -46.06 -8.55 -34.19
C GLY A 186 -47.54 -8.90 -34.17
#